data_AF-A0A351FJJ2-F1
#
_entry.id   AF-A0A351FJJ2-F1
#
_cell.length_a   1.000
_cell.length_b   1.000
_cell.length_c   1.000
_cell.angle_alpha   90.00
_cell.angle_beta   90.00
_cell.angle_gamma   90.00
#
_symmetry.space_group_name_H-M   'P 1'
#
loop_
_entity.id
_entity.type
_entity.pdbx_description
1 polymer ?
#
loop_
_entity_poly.entity_id
_entity_poly.type
_entity_poly.pdbx_seq_one_letter_code
_entity_poly.pdbx_strand_id
1 'polypeptide(L)'
;MKMQQSKGFTVVELLIVAVIIAILAAIVIPKFSAIRERAYFAAMKADLEHLSSRQQTYLEDHYSYTNDLEELSLASSHGVILAITASSSGWSAVATHSELGKEEGCAIFGGAALPPNEPVTPNQKEEVVCTR
;
A
#
# COMPACT_ATOMS: atom_id res chain seq x y z
N MET A 1 40.98 20.66 47.14
CA MET A 1 39.82 20.37 46.25
C MET A 1 40.15 20.85 44.85
N LYS A 2 40.30 19.93 43.89
CA LYS A 2 40.65 20.27 42.50
C LYS A 2 39.35 20.65 41.78
N MET A 3 39.14 21.96 41.55
CA MET A 3 37.99 22.45 40.79
C MET A 3 38.15 22.00 39.33
N GLN A 4 37.33 21.05 38.89
CA GLN A 4 37.23 20.70 37.49
C GLN A 4 36.54 21.85 36.75
N GLN A 5 37.23 22.47 35.80
CA GLN A 5 36.62 23.46 34.93
C GLN A 5 35.68 22.74 33.96
N SER A 6 34.38 22.92 34.15
CA SER A 6 33.35 22.52 33.19
C SER A 6 33.50 23.37 31.94
N LYS A 7 33.99 22.78 30.85
CA LYS A 7 33.97 23.41 29.52
C LYS A 7 32.50 23.52 29.08
N GLY A 8 31.99 24.74 28.97
CA GLY A 8 30.68 25.02 28.40
C GLY A 8 30.71 24.88 26.88
N PHE A 9 29.59 24.42 26.30
CA PHE A 9 29.38 24.38 24.85
C PHE A 9 29.38 25.80 24.28
N THR A 10 30.07 26.05 23.17
CA THR A 10 29.99 27.35 22.51
C THR A 10 28.71 27.47 21.70
N VAL A 11 28.15 28.69 21.60
CA VAL A 11 26.99 28.96 20.73
C VAL A 11 27.31 28.60 19.27
N VAL A 12 28.56 28.82 18.84
CA VAL A 12 29.02 28.51 17.48
C VAL A 12 28.95 27.01 17.18
N GLU A 13 29.33 26.15 18.14
CA GLU A 13 29.22 24.69 17.96
C GLU A 13 27.76 24.24 17.80
N LEU A 14 26.83 24.79 18.57
CA LEU A 14 25.42 24.47 18.40
C LEU A 14 24.86 24.96 17.06
N LEU A 15 25.31 26.12 16.58
CA LEU A 15 24.88 26.66 15.28
C LEU A 15 25.33 25.77 14.12
N ILE A 16 26.58 25.29 14.12
CA ILE A 16 27.09 24.40 13.07
C ILE A 16 26.32 23.07 13.07
N VAL A 17 26.06 22.50 14.25
CA VAL A 17 25.29 21.26 14.38
C VAL A 17 23.87 21.43 13.85
N ALA A 18 23.20 22.53 14.17
CA ALA A 18 21.85 22.81 13.67
C ALA A 18 21.81 22.93 12.13
N VAL A 19 22.82 23.58 11.52
CA VAL A 19 22.94 23.69 10.06
C VAL A 19 23.14 22.32 9.41
N ILE A 20 24.00 21.47 9.97
CA ILE A 20 24.23 20.12 9.44
C ILE A 20 22.95 19.27 9.53
N ILE A 21 22.23 19.30 10.66
CA ILE A 21 20.97 18.56 10.83
C ILE A 21 19.91 19.07 9.84
N ALA A 22 19.82 20.38 9.61
CA ALA A 22 18.88 20.95 8.65
C ALA A 22 19.14 20.46 7.21
N ILE A 23 20.42 20.40 6.79
CA ILE A 23 20.80 19.89 5.46
C ILE A 23 20.48 18.39 5.34
N LEU A 24 20.79 17.59 6.36
CA LEU A 24 20.49 16.16 6.35
C LEU A 24 18.98 15.89 6.32
N ALA A 25 18.20 16.60 7.13
CA ALA A 25 16.74 16.45 7.18
C ALA A 25 16.09 16.79 5.84
N ALA A 26 16.57 17.84 5.15
CA ALA A 26 16.05 18.25 3.84
C ALA A 26 16.18 17.15 2.77
N ILE A 27 17.21 16.31 2.82
CA ILE A 27 17.41 15.21 1.86
C ILE A 27 16.65 13.95 2.29
N VAL A 28 16.62 13.64 3.59
CA VAL A 28 16.09 12.39 4.13
C VAL A 28 14.56 12.34 4.10
N ILE A 29 13.88 13.42 4.49
CA ILE A 29 12.41 13.49 4.59
C ILE A 29 11.70 13.16 3.26
N PRO A 30 12.03 13.78 2.11
CA PRO A 30 11.34 13.49 0.85
C PRO A 30 11.59 12.05 0.37
N LYS A 31 12.81 11.52 0.57
CA LYS A 31 13.16 10.15 0.17
C LYS A 31 12.37 9.11 0.95
N PHE A 32 12.17 9.33 2.25
CA PHE A 32 11.43 8.39 3.10
C PHE A 32 9.94 8.32 2.73
N SER A 33 9.35 9.42 2.27
CA SER A 33 7.95 9.42 1.81
C SER A 33 7.74 8.55 0.57
N ALA A 34 8.58 8.69 -0.45
CA ALA A 34 8.46 7.94 -1.70
C ALA A 34 8.68 6.43 -1.52
N ILE A 35 9.55 6.02 -0.58
CA ILE A 35 9.77 4.59 -0.28
C ILE A 35 8.54 3.97 0.39
N ARG A 36 7.92 4.69 1.34
CA ARG A 36 6.70 4.23 2.01
C ARG A 36 5.55 4.07 1.03
N GLU A 37 5.37 5.04 0.15
CA GLU A 37 4.34 4.99 -0.88
C GLU A 37 4.47 3.74 -1.77
N ARG A 38 5.69 3.46 -2.26
CA ARG A 38 5.97 2.23 -3.03
C ARG A 38 5.71 0.96 -2.24
N ALA A 39 5.99 0.96 -0.94
CA ALA A 39 5.69 -0.18 -0.08
C ALA A 39 4.17 -0.40 0.06
N TYR A 40 3.37 0.67 0.12
CA TYR A 40 1.91 0.56 0.12
C TYR A 40 1.38 -0.03 -1.19
N PHE A 41 1.86 0.43 -2.34
CA PHE A 41 1.49 -0.16 -3.64
C PHE A 41 1.91 -1.63 -3.77
N ALA A 42 3.10 -1.98 -3.29
CA ALA A 42 3.55 -3.37 -3.26
C ALA A 42 2.66 -4.25 -2.39
N ALA A 43 2.23 -3.76 -1.22
CA ALA A 43 1.31 -4.48 -0.34
C ALA A 43 -0.08 -4.65 -0.99
N MET A 44 -0.65 -3.58 -1.55
CA MET A 44 -1.93 -3.65 -2.27
C MET A 44 -1.88 -4.64 -3.43
N LYS A 45 -0.79 -4.63 -4.20
CA LYS A 45 -0.60 -5.58 -5.30
C LYS A 45 -0.54 -7.02 -4.81
N ALA A 46 0.25 -7.30 -3.77
CA ALA A 46 0.36 -8.64 -3.20
C ALA A 46 -0.98 -9.14 -2.65
N ASP A 47 -1.74 -8.28 -1.97
CA ASP A 47 -3.07 -8.63 -1.46
C ASP A 47 -4.05 -8.97 -2.60
N LEU A 48 -4.02 -8.22 -3.72
CA LEU A 48 -4.85 -8.50 -4.89
C LEU A 48 -4.42 -9.77 -5.64
N GLU A 49 -3.12 -10.05 -5.74
CA GLU A 49 -2.60 -11.30 -6.31
C GLU A 49 -3.03 -12.51 -5.47
N HIS A 50 -2.91 -12.41 -4.14
CA HIS A 50 -3.41 -13.42 -3.22
C HIS A 50 -4.91 -13.60 -3.36
N LEU A 51 -5.67 -12.50 -3.45
CA LEU A 51 -7.11 -12.54 -3.64
C LEU A 51 -7.50 -13.24 -4.93
N SER A 52 -6.82 -12.95 -6.04
CA SER A 52 -7.05 -13.64 -7.31
C SER A 52 -6.89 -15.16 -7.17
N SER A 53 -5.80 -15.59 -6.54
CA SER A 53 -5.56 -17.02 -6.28
C SER A 53 -6.65 -17.63 -5.39
N ARG A 54 -7.08 -16.94 -4.32
CA ARG A 54 -8.15 -17.45 -3.44
C ARG A 54 -9.49 -17.54 -4.16
N GLN A 55 -9.81 -16.57 -5.01
CA GLN A 55 -11.03 -16.59 -5.82
C GLN A 55 -11.05 -17.76 -6.80
N GLN A 56 -9.90 -18.08 -7.41
CA GLN A 56 -9.79 -19.24 -8.29
C GLN A 56 -10.01 -20.55 -7.52
N THR A 57 -9.40 -20.72 -6.35
CA THR A 57 -9.65 -21.90 -5.50
C THR A 57 -11.12 -21.99 -5.05
N TYR A 58 -11.71 -20.88 -4.61
CA TYR A 58 -13.11 -20.85 -4.18
C TYR A 58 -14.07 -21.18 -5.33
N LEU A 59 -13.77 -20.74 -6.56
CA LEU A 59 -14.53 -21.10 -7.74
C LEU A 59 -14.52 -22.61 -8.01
N GLU A 60 -13.38 -23.27 -7.81
CA GLU A 60 -13.26 -24.72 -8.00
C GLU A 60 -14.15 -25.51 -7.02
N ASP A 61 -14.26 -25.02 -5.79
CA ASP A 61 -15.03 -25.68 -4.72
C ASP A 61 -16.54 -25.34 -4.75
N HIS A 62 -16.89 -24.08 -5.05
CA HIS A 62 -18.25 -23.55 -4.91
C HIS A 62 -18.92 -23.16 -6.23
N TYR A 63 -18.23 -23.28 -7.38
CA TYR A 63 -18.70 -22.90 -8.72
C TYR A 63 -19.24 -21.46 -8.82
N SER A 64 -18.81 -20.59 -7.91
CA SER A 64 -19.17 -19.17 -7.84
C SER A 64 -18.02 -18.37 -7.24
N TYR A 65 -18.03 -17.05 -7.38
CA TYR A 65 -17.10 -16.17 -6.67
C TYR A 65 -17.78 -15.55 -5.45
N THR A 66 -17.00 -15.24 -4.42
CA THR A 66 -17.50 -14.64 -3.17
C THR A 66 -16.88 -13.27 -2.92
N ASN A 67 -17.61 -12.37 -2.26
CA ASN A 67 -17.06 -11.10 -1.77
C ASN A 67 -16.65 -11.18 -0.29
N ASP A 68 -16.82 -12.35 0.34
CA ASP A 68 -16.56 -12.54 1.75
C ASP A 68 -15.10 -12.96 1.99
N LEU A 69 -14.34 -12.08 2.63
CA LEU A 69 -12.92 -12.29 2.93
C LEU A 69 -12.67 -13.48 3.88
N GLU A 70 -13.62 -13.76 4.76
CA GLU A 70 -13.53 -14.89 5.70
C GLU A 70 -13.62 -16.23 4.97
N GLU A 71 -14.51 -16.34 3.97
CA GLU A 71 -14.63 -17.54 3.13
C GLU A 71 -13.39 -17.75 2.27
N LEU A 72 -12.76 -16.66 1.80
CA LEU A 72 -11.48 -16.71 1.09
C LEU A 72 -10.30 -16.99 2.02
N SER A 73 -10.50 -16.97 3.34
CA SER A 73 -9.45 -17.02 4.38
C SER A 73 -8.31 -16.03 4.10
N LEU A 74 -8.69 -14.83 3.66
CA LEU A 74 -7.76 -13.78 3.25
C LEU A 74 -7.76 -12.64 4.27
N ALA A 75 -6.56 -12.24 4.71
CA ALA A 75 -6.36 -11.09 5.56
C ALA A 75 -5.70 -9.97 4.76
N SER A 76 -6.28 -8.77 4.82
CA SER A 76 -5.71 -7.57 4.20
C SER A 76 -4.44 -7.12 4.95
N SER A 77 -3.46 -6.60 4.21
CA SER A 77 -2.28 -5.96 4.78
C SER A 77 -2.66 -4.70 5.58
N HIS A 78 -1.77 -4.28 6.50
CA HIS A 78 -2.03 -3.12 7.35
C HIS A 78 -2.31 -1.86 6.53
N GLY A 79 -3.42 -1.19 6.81
CA GLY A 79 -3.81 0.05 6.13
C GLY A 79 -4.41 -0.14 4.73
N VAL A 80 -4.43 -1.36 4.19
CA VAL A 80 -5.06 -1.70 2.90
C VAL A 80 -6.55 -1.98 3.09
N ILE A 81 -7.37 -1.33 2.28
CA ILE A 81 -8.82 -1.47 2.21
C ILE A 81 -9.16 -2.14 0.89
N LEU A 82 -9.77 -3.32 0.96
CA LEU A 82 -10.22 -4.10 -0.18
C LEU A 82 -11.72 -3.92 -0.37
N ALA A 83 -12.13 -3.53 -1.56
CA ALA A 83 -13.52 -3.51 -2.00
C ALA A 83 -13.71 -4.57 -3.09
N ILE A 84 -14.49 -5.61 -2.79
CA ILE A 84 -14.70 -6.75 -3.67
C ILE A 84 -16.15 -6.75 -4.13
N THR A 85 -16.37 -6.93 -5.42
CA THR A 85 -17.67 -7.21 -6.01
C THR A 85 -17.60 -8.56 -6.69
N ALA A 86 -18.42 -9.50 -6.25
CA ALA A 86 -18.43 -10.86 -6.79
C ALA A 86 -19.83 -11.26 -7.29
N SER A 87 -19.85 -12.18 -8.24
CA SER A 87 -21.04 -12.79 -8.82
C SER A 87 -20.74 -14.25 -9.16
N SER A 88 -21.74 -15.02 -9.58
CA SER A 88 -21.53 -16.43 -9.97
C SER A 88 -20.59 -16.61 -11.16
N SER A 89 -20.44 -15.61 -12.03
CA SER A 89 -19.67 -15.72 -13.28
C SER A 89 -18.43 -14.82 -13.34
N GLY A 90 -18.24 -13.89 -12.40
CA GLY A 90 -17.07 -13.02 -12.36
C GLY A 90 -16.94 -12.23 -11.07
N TRP A 91 -15.78 -11.61 -10.90
CA TRP A 91 -15.46 -10.79 -9.74
C TRP A 91 -14.55 -9.62 -10.13
N SER A 92 -14.59 -8.57 -9.34
CA SER A 92 -13.65 -7.46 -9.42
C SER A 92 -13.29 -6.97 -8.03
N ALA A 93 -12.07 -6.50 -7.86
CA ALA A 93 -11.58 -5.99 -6.60
C ALA A 93 -10.77 -4.72 -6.79
N VAL A 94 -10.90 -3.82 -5.83
CA VAL A 94 -10.14 -2.58 -5.73
C VAL A 94 -9.43 -2.56 -4.38
N ALA A 95 -8.13 -2.30 -4.38
CA ALA A 95 -7.32 -2.08 -3.21
C ALA A 95 -6.93 -0.59 -3.12
N THR A 96 -7.22 0.03 -1.98
CA THR A 96 -6.78 1.39 -1.64
C THR A 96 -6.05 1.36 -0.32
N HIS A 97 -5.22 2.37 -0.04
CA HIS A 97 -4.51 2.47 1.23
C HIS A 97 -4.93 3.74 1.97
N SER A 98 -5.16 3.63 3.29
CA SER A 98 -5.66 4.74 4.14
C SER A 98 -4.75 5.99 4.15
N GLU A 99 -3.46 5.82 3.91
CA GLU A 99 -2.46 6.91 3.85
C GLU A 99 -2.22 7.46 2.42
N LEU A 100 -2.90 6.93 1.40
CA LEU A 100 -2.81 7.40 0.01
C LEU A 100 -4.03 8.25 -0.37
N GLY A 101 -3.94 8.97 -1.49
CA GLY A 101 -5.08 9.71 -2.04
C GLY A 101 -6.22 8.76 -2.46
N LYS A 102 -7.45 9.27 -2.51
CA LYS A 102 -8.64 8.49 -2.97
C LYS A 102 -8.56 8.05 -4.43
N GLU A 103 -7.72 8.72 -5.22
CA GLU A 103 -7.47 8.42 -6.62
C GLU A 103 -6.26 7.48 -6.79
N GLU A 104 -5.63 7.02 -5.71
CA GLU A 104 -4.48 6.13 -5.73
C GLU A 104 -4.86 4.74 -5.23
N GLY A 105 -4.55 3.73 -6.03
CA GLY A 105 -4.81 2.35 -5.65
C GLY A 105 -4.54 1.37 -6.78
N CYS A 106 -4.96 0.13 -6.55
CA CYS A 106 -4.83 -0.96 -7.50
C CYS A 106 -6.18 -1.63 -7.75
N ALA A 107 -6.37 -2.18 -8.93
CA ALA A 107 -7.57 -2.90 -9.31
C ALA A 107 -7.23 -4.17 -10.08
N ILE A 108 -8.13 -5.15 -9.99
CA ILE A 108 -8.09 -6.42 -10.72
C ILE A 108 -9.52 -6.87 -11.00
N PHE A 109 -9.72 -7.61 -12.08
CA PHE A 109 -10.99 -8.28 -12.36
C PHE A 109 -10.77 -9.64 -13.01
N GLY A 110 -11.72 -10.55 -12.80
CA GLY A 110 -11.68 -11.91 -13.30
C GLY A 110 -13.06 -12.43 -13.71
N GLY A 111 -13.07 -13.52 -14.47
CA GLY A 111 -14.30 -14.12 -14.99
C GLY A 111 -15.04 -13.20 -15.97
N ALA A 112 -16.36 -13.12 -15.84
CA ALA A 112 -17.26 -12.32 -16.68
C ALA A 112 -17.61 -10.95 -16.08
N ALA A 113 -16.91 -10.52 -15.02
CA ALA A 113 -17.13 -9.21 -14.43
C ALA A 113 -16.63 -8.08 -15.34
N LEU A 114 -17.24 -6.92 -15.20
CA LEU A 114 -16.74 -5.68 -15.79
C LEU A 114 -15.57 -5.15 -14.95
N PRO A 115 -14.55 -4.56 -15.60
CA PRO A 115 -13.45 -3.95 -14.88
C PRO A 115 -13.94 -2.79 -14.01
N PRO A 116 -13.34 -2.56 -12.83
CA PRO A 116 -13.59 -1.35 -12.06
C PRO A 116 -13.20 -0.10 -12.84
N ASN A 117 -13.98 0.98 -12.70
CA ASN A 117 -13.68 2.26 -13.36
C ASN A 117 -12.76 3.17 -12.52
N GLU A 118 -12.66 2.92 -11.21
CA GLU A 118 -11.85 3.69 -10.27
C GLU A 118 -11.17 2.75 -9.25
N PRO A 119 -9.94 3.05 -8.79
CA PRO A 119 -9.08 4.18 -9.14
C PRO A 119 -8.32 3.96 -10.47
N VAL A 120 -8.31 2.74 -11.00
CA VAL A 120 -7.72 2.39 -12.30
C VAL A 120 -8.53 1.29 -12.95
N THR A 121 -8.57 1.29 -14.28
CA THR A 121 -9.30 0.28 -15.09
C THR A 121 -8.30 -0.71 -15.69
N PRO A 122 -8.28 -1.97 -15.22
CA PRO A 122 -7.41 -2.97 -15.83
C PRO A 122 -7.90 -3.33 -17.24
N ASN A 123 -6.97 -3.57 -18.16
CA ASN A 123 -7.27 -3.86 -19.56
C ASN A 123 -7.29 -5.37 -19.86
N GLN A 124 -6.69 -6.19 -19.00
CA GLN A 124 -6.68 -7.64 -19.11
C GLN A 124 -7.26 -8.29 -17.85
N LYS A 125 -7.86 -9.48 -18.03
CA LYS A 125 -8.37 -10.28 -16.92
C LYS A 125 -7.21 -10.84 -16.10
N GLU A 126 -7.42 -10.92 -14.79
CA GLU A 126 -6.46 -11.43 -13.81
C GLU A 126 -5.12 -10.67 -13.79
N GLU A 127 -5.09 -9.46 -14.36
CA GLU A 127 -3.97 -8.54 -14.28
C GLU A 127 -4.22 -7.53 -13.15
N VAL A 128 -3.26 -7.41 -12.22
CA VAL A 128 -3.28 -6.33 -11.23
C VAL A 128 -2.67 -5.08 -11.84
N VAL A 129 -3.48 -4.03 -11.94
CA VAL A 129 -3.06 -2.71 -12.43
C VAL A 129 -3.14 -1.72 -11.28
N CYS A 130 -2.12 -0.87 -11.14
CA CYS A 130 -2.05 0.17 -10.12
C CYS A 130 -1.91 1.55 -10.79
N THR A 131 -2.28 2.61 -10.07
CA THR A 131 -2.17 4.00 -10.57
C THR A 131 -0.72 4.51 -10.67
N ARG A 132 0.25 3.82 -10.06
CA ARG A 132 1.69 4.12 -10.11
C ARG A 132 2.54 2.88 -10.34
#